data_AF-A0A818HTL7-F1
#
_entry.id   AF-A0A818HTL7-F1
#
_cell.length_a   1.000
_cell.length_b   1.000
_cell.length_c   1.000
_cell.angle_alpha   90.00
_cell.angle_beta   90.00
_cell.angle_gamma   90.00
#
_symmetry.space_group_name_H-M   'P 1'
#
loop_
_entity.id
_entity.type
_entity.pdbx_description
1 polymer ?
#
loop_
_entity_poly.entity_id
_entity_poly.type
_entity_poly.pdbx_seq_one_letter_code
_entity_poly.pdbx_strand_id
1 'polypeptide(L)'
;MQFVVYRDYDCLEDRILQSSAWESKPSNLRAFMTTVSATGGGDYEEAIEIGLWHAVQQSKKPEGLSQVILIGDALAKDMNTIKRDRKAYGREAYWNKSKYGGESYYKNELKQLTDRNIPVHTFYLSEGARKNFQEIAKPLSGTCAQLDIHTSNGAESLTNYVTEEISKKAASSQGEVAVRRYEKEYIQTSFTS
;
A
#
# COMPACT_ATOMS: atom_id res chain seq x y z
N MET A 1 9.93 7.57 -5.20
CA MET A 1 8.82 6.70 -4.73
C MET A 1 8.10 6.10 -5.92
N GLN A 2 7.32 5.05 -5.71
CA GLN A 2 6.48 4.43 -6.73
C GLN A 2 5.04 4.38 -6.20
N PHE A 3 4.07 4.77 -7.02
CA PHE A 3 2.65 4.53 -6.78
C PHE A 3 2.21 3.21 -7.44
N VAL A 4 1.44 2.43 -6.69
CA VAL A 4 0.92 1.11 -7.08
C VAL A 4 -0.56 1.07 -6.76
N VAL A 5 -1.34 0.55 -7.70
CA VAL A 5 -2.77 0.31 -7.56
C VAL A 5 -3.00 -1.19 -7.74
N TYR A 6 -3.44 -1.85 -6.68
CA TYR A 6 -3.95 -3.22 -6.75
C TYR A 6 -5.48 -3.18 -6.87
N ARG A 7 -6.04 -4.22 -7.47
CA ARG A 7 -7.48 -4.40 -7.73
C ARG A 7 -7.83 -5.87 -7.54
N ASP A 8 -9.11 -6.19 -7.64
CA ASP A 8 -9.60 -7.56 -7.49
C ASP A 8 -9.33 -8.45 -8.73
N TYR A 9 -9.47 -9.78 -8.55
CA TYR A 9 -9.19 -10.83 -9.52
C TYR A 9 -10.05 -10.75 -10.79
N ASP A 10 -11.20 -10.09 -10.74
CA ASP A 10 -12.05 -9.83 -11.90
C ASP A 10 -11.40 -8.87 -12.92
N CYS A 11 -10.36 -8.15 -12.50
CA CYS A 11 -9.54 -7.32 -13.38
C CYS A 11 -8.51 -8.10 -14.20
N LEU A 12 -8.29 -9.40 -13.91
CA LEU A 12 -7.32 -10.28 -14.56
C LEU A 12 -5.87 -9.73 -14.53
N GLU A 13 -4.91 -10.46 -15.10
CA GLU A 13 -3.47 -10.13 -14.99
C GLU A 13 -3.12 -8.70 -15.43
N ASP A 14 -3.78 -8.19 -16.47
CA ASP A 14 -3.43 -6.90 -17.08
C ASP A 14 -3.78 -5.70 -16.19
N ARG A 15 -4.76 -5.83 -15.29
CA ARG A 15 -5.25 -4.70 -14.48
C ARG A 15 -5.31 -4.95 -12.98
N ILE A 16 -5.20 -6.21 -12.52
CA ILE A 16 -5.15 -6.55 -11.09
C ILE A 16 -4.04 -5.80 -10.35
N LEU A 17 -2.96 -5.42 -11.05
CA LEU A 17 -1.97 -4.48 -10.54
C LEU A 17 -1.46 -3.54 -11.64
N GLN A 18 -1.42 -2.26 -11.32
CA GLN A 18 -0.82 -1.21 -12.12
C GLN A 18 0.20 -0.46 -11.27
N SER A 19 1.38 -0.15 -11.83
CA SER A 19 2.40 0.62 -11.11
C SER A 19 3.02 1.68 -11.99
N SER A 20 3.38 2.81 -11.37
CA SER A 20 4.23 3.83 -11.99
C SER A 20 5.68 3.35 -12.07
N ALA A 21 6.53 4.08 -12.79
CA ALA A 21 7.98 3.95 -12.59
C ALA A 21 8.39 4.43 -11.17
N TRP A 22 9.62 4.13 -10.78
CA TRP A 22 10.21 4.80 -9.61
C TRP A 22 10.52 6.26 -9.98
N GLU A 23 9.88 7.20 -9.28
CA GLU A 23 9.90 8.61 -9.64
C GLU A 23 10.38 9.49 -8.49
N SER A 24 11.12 10.53 -8.84
CA SER A 24 11.48 11.66 -7.95
C SER A 24 10.77 12.96 -8.34
N LYS A 25 10.12 12.99 -9.51
CA LYS A 25 9.40 14.16 -10.03
C LYS A 25 7.89 14.03 -9.74
N PRO A 26 7.30 14.93 -8.93
CA PRO A 26 5.87 14.87 -8.61
C PRO A 26 4.96 14.92 -9.84
N SER A 27 5.37 15.59 -10.91
CA SER A 27 4.62 15.66 -12.18
C SER A 27 4.38 14.29 -12.80
N ASN A 28 5.35 13.37 -12.72
CA ASN A 28 5.26 12.04 -13.31
C ASN A 28 4.31 11.15 -12.50
N LEU A 29 4.37 11.25 -11.16
CA LEU A 29 3.43 10.58 -10.28
C LEU A 29 2.00 11.09 -10.47
N ARG A 30 1.83 12.41 -10.63
CA ARG A 30 0.54 13.00 -10.96
C ARG A 30 0.01 12.51 -12.30
N ALA A 31 0.85 12.49 -13.34
CA ALA A 31 0.48 11.95 -14.64
C ALA A 31 0.05 10.49 -14.56
N PHE A 32 0.77 9.65 -13.81
CA PHE A 32 0.34 8.28 -13.54
C PHE A 32 -1.06 8.22 -12.90
N MET A 33 -1.31 9.01 -11.85
CA MET A 33 -2.61 9.04 -11.18
C MET A 33 -3.77 9.43 -12.11
N THR A 34 -3.54 10.25 -13.15
CA THR A 34 -4.59 10.58 -14.14
C THR A 34 -5.02 9.38 -15.01
N THR A 35 -4.21 8.32 -15.05
CA THR A 35 -4.54 7.08 -15.77
C THR A 35 -5.28 6.06 -14.92
N VAL A 36 -5.42 6.33 -13.61
CA VAL A 36 -6.02 5.40 -12.66
C VAL A 36 -7.52 5.65 -12.58
N SER A 37 -8.29 4.60 -12.80
CA SER A 37 -9.73 4.55 -12.52
C SER A 37 -10.04 3.43 -11.53
N ALA A 38 -11.07 3.64 -10.71
CA ALA A 38 -11.65 2.59 -9.88
C ALA A 38 -12.33 1.55 -10.79
N THR A 39 -11.84 0.31 -10.75
CA THR A 39 -12.37 -0.81 -11.53
C THR A 39 -12.13 -2.09 -10.75
N GLY A 40 -13.01 -3.07 -10.96
CA GLY A 40 -12.94 -4.35 -10.28
C GLY A 40 -13.77 -4.38 -9.01
N GLY A 41 -13.73 -5.53 -8.34
CA GLY A 41 -14.42 -5.78 -7.09
C GLY A 41 -15.78 -6.43 -7.27
N GLY A 42 -16.45 -6.70 -6.14
CA GLY A 42 -17.72 -7.43 -6.12
C GLY A 42 -18.01 -8.09 -4.77
N ASP A 43 -17.02 -8.14 -3.89
CA ASP A 43 -17.13 -8.44 -2.47
C ASP A 43 -16.48 -7.32 -1.63
N TYR A 44 -16.35 -7.53 -0.32
CA TYR A 44 -15.80 -6.53 0.58
C TYR A 44 -14.27 -6.61 0.67
N GLU A 45 -13.69 -7.79 0.55
CA GLU A 45 -12.26 -8.02 0.70
C GLU A 45 -11.48 -7.71 -0.59
N GLU A 46 -10.31 -7.09 -0.45
CA GLU A 46 -9.49 -6.69 -1.60
C GLU A 46 -8.22 -7.52 -1.72
N ALA A 47 -7.67 -7.59 -2.94
CA ALA A 47 -6.47 -8.36 -3.26
C ALA A 47 -5.16 -7.70 -2.77
N ILE A 48 -5.11 -7.36 -1.47
CA ILE A 48 -3.95 -6.72 -0.81
C ILE A 48 -2.68 -7.56 -0.98
N GLU A 49 -2.80 -8.88 -1.02
CA GLU A 49 -1.69 -9.80 -1.26
C GLU A 49 -0.98 -9.52 -2.59
N ILE A 50 -1.69 -9.06 -3.62
CA ILE A 50 -1.09 -8.71 -4.92
C ILE A 50 -0.21 -7.46 -4.80
N GLY A 51 -0.66 -6.47 -4.03
CA GLY A 51 0.13 -5.27 -3.71
C GLY A 51 1.39 -5.62 -2.90
N LEU A 52 1.25 -6.44 -1.86
CA LEU A 52 2.38 -6.88 -1.04
C LEU A 52 3.34 -7.81 -1.80
N TRP A 53 2.83 -8.68 -2.67
CA TRP A 53 3.64 -9.50 -3.57
C TRP A 53 4.52 -8.63 -4.46
N HIS A 54 3.96 -7.55 -5.03
CA HIS A 54 4.74 -6.61 -5.84
C HIS A 54 5.83 -5.93 -5.02
N ALA A 55 5.52 -5.50 -3.79
CA ALA A 55 6.51 -4.96 -2.87
C ALA A 55 7.64 -5.96 -2.59
N VAL A 56 7.31 -7.24 -2.38
CA VAL A 56 8.30 -8.32 -2.24
C VAL A 56 9.15 -8.46 -3.50
N GLN A 57 8.57 -8.37 -4.71
CA GLN A 57 9.38 -8.39 -5.93
C GLN A 57 10.30 -7.16 -6.06
N GLN A 58 9.83 -5.96 -5.71
CA GLN A 58 10.69 -4.77 -5.69
C GLN A 58 11.82 -4.91 -4.67
N SER A 59 11.56 -5.51 -3.51
CA SER A 59 12.58 -5.73 -2.46
C SER A 59 13.72 -6.67 -2.87
N LYS A 60 13.53 -7.46 -3.92
CA LYS A 60 14.53 -8.40 -4.45
C LYS A 60 15.44 -7.75 -5.51
N LYS A 61 15.10 -6.56 -6.00
CA LYS A 61 15.91 -5.82 -6.97
C LYS A 61 17.15 -5.20 -6.30
N PRO A 62 18.23 -4.90 -7.05
CA PRO A 62 19.44 -4.31 -6.50
C PRO A 62 19.23 -2.99 -5.76
N GLU A 63 18.29 -2.16 -6.23
CA GLU A 63 17.93 -0.88 -5.60
C GLU A 63 17.23 -1.06 -4.24
N GLY A 64 16.64 -2.24 -4.02
CA GLY A 64 15.91 -2.58 -2.81
C GLY A 64 14.58 -1.83 -2.64
N LEU A 65 13.99 -2.00 -1.45
CA LEU A 65 12.78 -1.32 -1.02
C LEU A 65 12.95 -0.92 0.44
N SER A 66 12.62 0.33 0.77
CA SER A 66 12.90 0.90 2.09
C SER A 66 11.73 0.79 3.07
N GLN A 67 10.50 0.89 2.58
CA GLN A 67 9.24 0.84 3.32
C GLN A 67 8.06 0.68 2.35
N VAL A 68 6.91 0.26 2.88
CA VAL A 68 5.63 0.19 2.16
C VAL A 68 4.60 1.06 2.88
N ILE A 69 3.85 1.86 2.14
CA ILE A 69 2.66 2.58 2.64
C ILE A 69 1.44 1.97 1.93
N LEU A 70 0.57 1.33 2.70
CA LEU A 70 -0.66 0.67 2.24
C LEU A 70 -1.87 1.50 2.65
N ILE A 71 -2.75 1.79 1.70
CA ILE A 71 -3.97 2.59 1.90
C ILE A 71 -5.13 1.81 1.30
N GLY A 72 -6.24 1.67 2.03
CA GLY A 72 -7.43 0.98 1.55
C GLY A 72 -8.60 1.01 2.53
N ASP A 73 -9.79 0.69 2.03
CA ASP A 73 -11.07 0.65 2.76
C ASP A 73 -11.54 -0.77 3.11
N ALA A 74 -10.86 -1.78 2.57
CA ALA A 74 -11.19 -3.19 2.71
C ALA A 74 -10.07 -3.99 3.38
N LEU A 75 -10.41 -5.11 4.03
CA LEU A 75 -9.41 -6.07 4.52
C LEU A 75 -8.86 -6.95 3.40
N ALA A 76 -7.72 -7.60 3.65
CA ALA A 76 -7.12 -8.57 2.75
C ALA A 76 -7.98 -9.83 2.61
N LYS A 77 -8.06 -10.39 1.40
CA LYS A 77 -8.69 -11.70 1.16
C LYS A 77 -8.01 -12.83 1.93
N ASP A 78 -8.82 -13.78 2.40
CA ASP A 78 -8.32 -15.05 2.93
C ASP A 78 -7.99 -16.05 1.80
N MET A 79 -7.31 -17.14 2.13
CA MET A 79 -6.90 -18.13 1.13
C MET A 79 -8.05 -18.83 0.41
N ASN A 80 -9.20 -18.98 1.06
CA ASN A 80 -10.35 -19.63 0.43
C ASN A 80 -11.00 -18.69 -0.59
N THR A 81 -11.07 -17.40 -0.26
CA THR A 81 -11.55 -16.30 -1.09
C THR A 81 -10.66 -16.15 -2.32
N ILE A 82 -9.33 -16.13 -2.13
CA ILE A 82 -8.36 -16.11 -3.23
C ILE A 82 -8.57 -17.30 -4.18
N LYS A 83 -8.70 -18.53 -3.65
CA LYS A 83 -8.94 -19.73 -4.48
C LYS A 83 -10.28 -19.67 -5.23
N ARG A 84 -11.33 -19.18 -4.55
CA ARG A 84 -12.66 -19.00 -5.14
C ARG A 84 -12.59 -18.01 -6.30
N ASP A 85 -11.96 -16.86 -6.10
CA ASP A 85 -11.91 -15.78 -7.07
C ASP A 85 -11.02 -16.15 -8.25
N ARG A 86 -9.86 -16.77 -8.00
CA ARG A 86 -9.03 -17.34 -9.08
C ARG A 86 -9.78 -18.38 -9.91
N LYS A 87 -10.59 -19.22 -9.27
CA LYS A 87 -11.44 -20.21 -9.96
C LYS A 87 -12.54 -19.55 -10.80
N ALA A 88 -13.16 -18.48 -10.27
CA ALA A 88 -14.20 -17.74 -10.97
C ALA A 88 -13.65 -16.94 -12.16
N TYR A 89 -12.50 -16.29 -11.98
CA TYR A 89 -11.87 -15.40 -12.95
C TYR A 89 -10.63 -16.05 -13.56
N GLY A 90 -10.78 -16.70 -14.71
CA GLY A 90 -9.66 -17.29 -15.47
C GLY A 90 -9.30 -18.74 -15.13
N ARG A 91 -9.57 -19.22 -13.92
CA ARG A 91 -9.17 -20.55 -13.39
C ARG A 91 -7.65 -20.70 -13.25
N GLU A 92 -7.22 -21.73 -12.52
CA GLU A 92 -5.78 -21.96 -12.25
C GLU A 92 -4.92 -22.10 -13.52
N ALA A 93 -5.47 -22.65 -14.62
CA ALA A 93 -4.73 -22.76 -15.88
C ALA A 93 -4.35 -21.40 -16.49
N TYR A 94 -5.16 -20.36 -16.26
CA TYR A 94 -4.85 -18.98 -16.65
C TYR A 94 -3.82 -18.39 -15.71
N TRP A 95 -4.08 -18.42 -14.40
CA TRP A 95 -3.19 -17.80 -13.42
C TRP A 95 -1.80 -18.41 -13.41
N ASN A 96 -1.67 -19.73 -13.55
CA ASN A 96 -0.37 -20.41 -13.62
C ASN A 96 0.49 -19.97 -14.81
N LYS A 97 -0.11 -19.39 -15.86
CA LYS A 97 0.61 -18.81 -17.01
C LYS A 97 0.91 -17.32 -16.83
N SER A 98 0.20 -16.65 -15.91
CA SER A 98 0.43 -15.26 -15.55
C SER A 98 1.65 -15.12 -14.62
N LYS A 99 2.11 -13.87 -14.45
CA LYS A 99 3.11 -13.53 -13.43
C LYS A 99 2.63 -13.75 -11.98
N TYR A 100 1.33 -14.01 -11.78
CA TYR A 100 0.70 -14.32 -10.49
C TYR A 100 0.38 -15.81 -10.32
N GLY A 101 1.13 -16.70 -10.99
CA GLY A 101 0.89 -18.14 -10.95
C GLY A 101 0.93 -18.76 -9.56
N GLY A 102 1.87 -18.34 -8.71
CA GLY A 102 1.89 -18.76 -7.31
C GLY A 102 0.74 -18.12 -6.52
N GLU A 103 0.00 -18.92 -5.74
CA GLU A 103 -0.93 -18.39 -4.75
C GLU A 103 -0.14 -17.48 -3.78
N SER A 104 -0.50 -16.20 -3.72
CA SER A 104 0.03 -15.25 -2.75
C SER A 104 -0.94 -15.13 -1.58
N TYR A 105 -0.41 -14.80 -0.40
CA TYR A 105 -1.21 -14.51 0.78
C TYR A 105 -0.54 -13.41 1.58
N TYR A 106 -1.32 -12.44 2.08
CA TYR A 106 -0.77 -11.25 2.72
C TYR A 106 0.20 -11.59 3.87
N LYS A 107 -0.06 -12.64 4.66
CA LYS A 107 0.85 -13.06 5.74
C LYS A 107 2.19 -13.60 5.22
N ASN A 108 2.18 -14.31 4.09
CA ASN A 108 3.41 -14.84 3.49
C ASN A 108 4.26 -13.72 2.91
N GLU A 109 3.65 -12.74 2.24
CA GLU A 109 4.35 -11.58 1.71
C GLU A 109 4.86 -10.67 2.83
N LEU A 110 4.04 -10.46 3.88
CA LEU A 110 4.44 -9.70 5.06
C LEU A 110 5.63 -10.36 5.78
N LYS A 111 5.65 -11.69 5.88
CA LYS A 111 6.81 -12.41 6.43
C LYS A 111 8.06 -12.12 5.60
N GLN A 112 7.98 -12.20 4.28
CA GLN A 112 9.12 -11.92 3.40
C GLN A 112 9.64 -10.47 3.52
N LEU A 113 8.74 -9.49 3.65
CA LEU A 113 9.11 -8.09 3.91
C LEU A 113 9.76 -7.93 5.29
N THR A 114 9.22 -8.62 6.30
CA THR A 114 9.76 -8.61 7.67
C THR A 114 11.16 -9.21 7.73
N ASP A 115 11.38 -10.37 7.08
CA ASP A 115 12.69 -11.02 6.99
C ASP A 115 13.74 -10.12 6.30
N ARG A 116 13.29 -9.12 5.52
CA ARG A 116 14.11 -8.10 4.84
C ARG A 116 14.18 -6.76 5.58
N ASN A 117 13.60 -6.67 6.78
CA ASN A 117 13.53 -5.46 7.59
C ASN A 117 12.84 -4.28 6.88
N ILE A 118 11.78 -4.56 6.11
CA ILE A 118 10.98 -3.58 5.39
C ILE A 118 9.66 -3.36 6.13
N PRO A 119 9.47 -2.21 6.80
CA PRO A 119 8.23 -1.93 7.50
C PRO A 119 7.08 -1.68 6.51
N VAL A 120 5.88 -2.05 6.94
CA VAL A 120 4.63 -1.73 6.25
C VAL A 120 3.84 -0.79 7.16
N HIS A 121 3.51 0.39 6.66
CA HIS A 121 2.65 1.38 7.31
C HIS A 121 1.28 1.29 6.65
N THR A 122 0.21 1.37 7.43
CA THR A 122 -1.15 1.14 6.95
C THR A 122 -2.08 2.29 7.32
N PHE A 123 -2.89 2.73 6.37
CA PHE A 123 -3.86 3.81 6.56
C PHE A 123 -5.22 3.34 6.07
N TYR A 124 -6.11 3.01 7.00
CA TYR A 124 -7.41 2.43 6.67
C TYR A 124 -8.46 3.51 6.52
N LEU A 125 -9.31 3.40 5.48
CA LEU A 125 -10.40 4.33 5.20
C LEU A 125 -11.70 3.93 5.91
N SER A 126 -11.88 2.63 6.18
CA SER A 126 -13.08 2.07 6.83
C SER A 126 -12.72 1.28 8.07
N GLU A 127 -13.55 1.41 9.11
CA GLU A 127 -13.37 0.73 10.39
C GLU A 127 -13.37 -0.81 10.26
N GLY A 128 -14.05 -1.35 9.25
CA GLY A 128 -14.05 -2.80 8.98
C GLY A 128 -12.66 -3.35 8.62
N ALA A 129 -11.78 -2.53 8.04
CA ALA A 129 -10.42 -2.92 7.68
C ALA A 129 -9.43 -2.77 8.85
N ARG A 130 -9.79 -2.04 9.91
CA ARG A 130 -8.87 -1.62 10.99
C ARG A 130 -8.06 -2.78 11.56
N LYS A 131 -8.73 -3.88 11.96
CA LYS A 131 -8.05 -5.01 12.61
C LYS A 131 -7.02 -5.65 11.68
N ASN A 132 -7.37 -5.86 10.41
CA ASN A 132 -6.46 -6.43 9.42
C ASN A 132 -5.28 -5.48 9.13
N PHE A 133 -5.52 -4.17 9.03
CA PHE A 133 -4.48 -3.17 8.81
C PHE A 133 -3.52 -3.05 10.00
N GLN A 134 -4.03 -3.17 11.24
CA GLN A 134 -3.21 -3.25 12.45
C GLN A 134 -2.32 -4.50 12.46
N GLU A 135 -2.85 -5.66 12.03
CA GLU A 135 -2.06 -6.88 11.90
C GLU A 135 -0.95 -6.74 10.84
N ILE A 136 -1.24 -6.09 9.72
CA ILE A 136 -0.27 -5.87 8.63
C ILE A 136 0.88 -4.95 9.08
N ALA A 137 0.59 -3.88 9.83
CA ALA A 137 1.63 -2.93 10.25
C ALA A 137 2.52 -3.43 11.40
N LYS A 138 2.02 -4.39 12.20
CA LYS A 138 2.64 -4.80 13.47
C LYS A 138 4.10 -5.32 13.39
N PRO A 139 4.51 -6.18 12.44
CA PRO A 139 5.76 -6.95 12.56
C PRO A 139 7.06 -6.14 12.69
N LEU A 140 7.07 -4.86 12.30
CA LEU A 140 8.21 -3.95 12.45
C LEU A 140 7.79 -2.58 13.01
N SER A 141 6.75 -2.57 13.85
CA SER A 141 6.20 -1.35 14.45
C SER A 141 5.82 -0.29 13.42
N GLY A 142 5.25 -0.72 12.30
CA GLY A 142 4.70 0.17 11.29
C GLY A 142 3.54 1.00 11.86
N THR A 143 3.38 2.19 11.33
CA THR A 143 2.29 3.09 11.68
C THR A 143 0.98 2.51 11.16
N CYS A 144 -0.07 2.53 11.99
CA CYS A 144 -1.43 2.21 11.58
C CYS A 144 -2.37 3.33 12.06
N ALA A 145 -3.07 3.99 11.13
CA ALA A 145 -4.00 5.07 11.46
C ALA A 145 -5.23 5.06 10.56
N GLN A 146 -6.32 5.67 11.02
CA GLN A 146 -7.47 5.94 10.18
C GLN A 146 -7.15 7.12 9.26
N LEU A 147 -7.55 7.02 7.99
CA LEU A 147 -7.48 8.12 7.03
C LEU A 147 -8.90 8.46 6.58
N ASP A 148 -9.38 9.64 6.94
CA ASP A 148 -10.68 10.14 6.50
C ASP A 148 -10.53 11.10 5.30
N ILE A 149 -10.70 10.55 4.11
CA ILE A 149 -10.62 11.30 2.84
C ILE A 149 -11.85 12.16 2.54
N HIS A 150 -12.93 12.03 3.32
CA HIS A 150 -14.17 12.79 3.11
C HIS A 150 -14.19 14.12 3.86
N THR A 151 -13.24 14.33 4.77
CA THR A 151 -13.07 15.63 5.45
C THR A 151 -12.34 16.63 4.56
N SER A 152 -12.52 17.92 4.83
CA SER A 152 -11.77 19.00 4.17
C SER A 152 -10.25 18.84 4.32
N ASN A 153 -9.80 18.14 5.36
CA ASN A 153 -8.39 17.98 5.70
C ASN A 153 -7.84 16.60 5.28
N GLY A 154 -8.63 15.73 4.64
CA GLY A 154 -8.20 14.37 4.30
C GLY A 154 -6.94 14.31 3.43
N ALA A 155 -6.83 15.23 2.45
CA ALA A 155 -5.63 15.36 1.62
C ALA A 155 -4.40 15.83 2.43
N GLU A 156 -4.61 16.71 3.41
CA GLU A 156 -3.56 17.16 4.33
C GLU A 156 -3.12 16.02 5.26
N SER A 157 -4.07 15.28 5.85
CA SER A 157 -3.77 14.11 6.68
C SER A 157 -2.96 13.05 5.91
N LEU A 158 -3.35 12.73 4.67
CA LEU A 158 -2.58 11.83 3.82
C LEU A 158 -1.16 12.37 3.55
N THR A 159 -1.06 13.67 3.26
CA THR A 159 0.23 14.33 3.01
C THR A 159 1.12 14.24 4.25
N ASN A 160 0.59 14.50 5.44
CA ASN A 160 1.32 14.41 6.70
C ASN A 160 1.80 12.99 6.96
N TYR A 161 0.90 12.00 6.89
CA TYR A 161 1.26 10.60 7.08
C TYR A 161 2.37 10.12 6.14
N VAL A 162 2.27 10.42 4.85
CA VAL A 162 3.30 10.02 3.88
C VAL A 162 4.61 10.77 4.11
N THR A 163 4.55 12.08 4.38
CA THR A 163 5.74 12.90 4.56
C THR A 163 6.49 12.56 5.84
N GLU A 164 5.78 12.28 6.92
CA GLU A 164 6.36 11.86 8.20
C GLU A 164 7.10 10.52 8.05
N GLU A 165 6.48 9.49 7.46
CA GLU A 165 7.12 8.17 7.32
C GLU A 165 8.32 8.21 6.35
N ILE A 166 8.25 9.01 5.29
CA ILE A 166 9.39 9.26 4.42
C ILE A 166 10.51 9.98 5.17
N SER A 167 10.17 11.02 5.95
CA SER A 167 11.14 11.80 6.72
C SER A 167 11.81 10.98 7.81
N LYS A 168 11.04 10.17 8.56
CA LYS A 168 11.55 9.23 9.56
C LYS A 168 12.61 8.31 8.96
N LYS A 169 12.29 7.73 7.80
CA LYS A 169 13.21 6.80 7.12
C LYS A 169 14.43 7.51 6.51
N ALA A 170 14.23 8.64 5.84
CA ALA A 170 15.31 9.37 5.15
C ALA A 170 16.33 9.96 6.14
N ALA A 171 15.88 10.45 7.29
CA ALA A 171 16.75 11.03 8.32
C ALA A 171 17.39 9.99 9.25
N SER A 172 17.13 8.69 9.05
CA SER A 172 17.73 7.59 9.83
C SER A 172 17.60 7.81 11.35
N SER A 173 18.70 7.95 12.09
CA SER A 173 18.67 8.16 13.54
C SER A 173 18.07 9.50 13.98
N GLN A 174 17.92 10.45 13.05
CA GLN A 174 17.30 11.76 13.28
C GLN A 174 15.83 11.81 12.83
N GLY A 175 15.21 10.66 12.53
CA GLY A 175 13.84 10.56 12.04
C GLY A 175 12.83 11.38 12.84
N GLU A 176 12.82 11.21 14.16
CA GLU A 176 11.92 11.94 15.07
C GLU A 176 12.18 13.45 15.12
N VAL A 177 13.42 13.88 14.87
CA VAL A 177 13.77 15.31 14.80
C VAL A 177 13.29 15.90 13.47
N ALA A 178 13.41 15.15 12.38
CA ALA A 178 12.91 15.57 11.06
C ALA A 178 11.38 15.73 11.06
N VAL A 179 10.66 14.78 11.65
CA VAL A 179 9.20 14.87 11.83
C VAL A 179 8.82 16.11 12.63
N ARG A 180 9.43 16.33 13.81
CA ARG A 180 9.12 17.51 14.63
C ARG A 180 9.38 18.85 13.92
N ARG A 181 10.39 18.92 13.04
CA ARG A 181 10.64 20.11 12.22
C ARG A 181 9.53 20.29 11.18
N TYR A 182 9.15 19.22 10.48
CA TYR A 182 8.04 19.22 9.55
C TYR A 182 6.73 19.69 10.22
N GLU A 183 6.38 19.09 11.36
CA GLU A 183 5.18 19.46 12.12
C GLU A 183 5.16 20.95 12.51
N LYS A 184 6.30 21.46 12.98
CA LYS A 184 6.44 22.88 13.36
C LYS A 184 6.28 23.81 12.17
N GLU A 185 6.83 23.47 11.01
CA GLU A 185 6.81 24.32 9.82
C GLU A 185 5.44 24.28 9.11
N TYR A 186 4.85 23.09 8.97
CA TYR A 186 3.74 22.87 8.04
C TYR A 186 2.40 22.48 8.68
N ILE A 187 2.38 22.03 9.95
CA ILE A 187 1.13 21.63 10.62
C ILE A 187 0.70 22.68 11.65
N GLN A 188 1.64 23.19 12.45
CA GLN A 188 1.32 24.18 13.49
C GLN A 188 1.02 25.57 12.92
N THR A 189 1.55 25.90 11.75
CA THR A 189 1.34 27.21 11.09
C THR A 189 -0.06 27.34 10.47
N SER A 190 -0.72 26.21 10.19
CA SER A 190 -2.04 26.10 9.58
C SER A 190 -3.21 26.49 10.49
N PHE A 191 -2.97 26.65 11.80
CA PHE A 191 -3.98 27.04 12.79
C PHE A 191 -4.03 28.55 13.08
N THR A 192 -3.20 29.36 12.40
CA THR A 192 -3.07 30.80 12.64
C THR A 192 -3.46 31.69 11.45
N SER A 193 -4.16 31.15 10.45
CA SER A 193 -4.61 31.90 9.27
C SER A 193 -6.11 31.81 9.04
#